data_AF-Q0W7Y5-F1
#
_entry.id   AF-Q0W7Y5-F1
#
_cell.length_a   1.000
_cell.length_b   1.000
_cell.length_c   1.000
_cell.angle_alpha   90.00
_cell.angle_beta   90.00
_cell.angle_gamma   90.00
#
_symmetry.space_group_name_H-M   'P 1'
#
loop_
_entity.id
_entity.type
_entity.pdbx_description
1 polymer ?
#
loop_
_entity_poly.entity_id
_entity_poly.type
_entity_poly.pdbx_seq_one_letter_code
_entity_poly.pdbx_strand_id
1 'polypeptide(L)'
;MEQIRPRKERRIPPAEKKEPLLNRLRSLVDRNRKPRGADKRSPLEGRKKKPPADVRRIAILALGIVLLALIVVVAATAGYDALRGKVIATPTPIPTATPEPTPEATPEPTATPEPTQVITPTPGPVISNDGPFSMHASLNKADGKCLITLQLLKHSEPVDISKVTIDMQCEGSVFRDVWTPKPVDWCNADNDTMLEKEEIIATIIDTSAESIPQGKPLTITVFKEGEKLQEVTVLPS
;
A
#
# COMPACT_ATOMS: atom_id res chain seq x y z
N MET A 1 22.75 55.51 -4.08
CA MET A 1 21.79 55.71 -5.19
C MET A 1 21.57 54.36 -5.86
N GLU A 2 20.54 53.65 -5.42
CA GLU A 2 20.27 52.26 -5.82
C GLU A 2 19.26 52.26 -6.96
N GLN A 3 19.68 51.80 -8.14
CA GLN A 3 18.88 51.80 -9.36
C GLN A 3 17.80 50.70 -9.31
N ILE A 4 16.54 51.13 -9.20
CA ILE A 4 15.36 50.29 -9.34
C ILE A 4 15.21 49.88 -10.81
N ARG A 5 15.37 48.59 -11.13
CA ARG A 5 15.09 48.06 -12.49
C ARG A 5 13.58 47.89 -12.70
N PRO A 6 13.06 48.21 -13.91
CA PRO A 6 11.64 48.11 -14.20
C PRO A 6 11.16 46.66 -14.32
N ARG A 7 10.00 46.39 -13.70
CA ARG A 7 9.30 45.11 -13.63
C ARG A 7 8.74 44.74 -15.01
N LYS A 8 9.23 43.63 -15.58
CA LYS A 8 8.83 43.10 -16.89
C LYS A 8 7.36 42.65 -16.85
N GLU A 9 6.52 43.38 -17.57
CA GLU A 9 5.08 43.19 -17.67
C GLU A 9 4.77 41.88 -18.41
N ARG A 10 4.18 40.92 -17.69
CA ARG A 10 3.89 39.57 -18.19
C ARG A 10 2.57 39.64 -18.99
N ARG A 11 2.67 39.56 -20.32
CA ARG A 11 1.50 39.48 -21.21
C ARG A 11 0.68 38.23 -20.87
N ILE A 12 -0.59 38.43 -20.56
CA ILE A 12 -1.57 37.36 -20.32
C ILE A 12 -1.96 36.76 -21.68
N PRO A 13 -1.85 35.43 -21.87
CA PRO A 13 -2.30 34.80 -23.11
C PRO A 13 -3.83 34.87 -23.26
N PRO A 14 -4.34 34.98 -24.50
CA PRO A 14 -5.77 35.10 -24.76
C PRO A 14 -6.53 33.85 -24.33
N ALA A 15 -7.72 34.05 -23.77
CA ALA A 15 -8.60 33.02 -23.28
C ALA A 15 -8.94 31.99 -24.37
N GLU A 16 -8.43 30.78 -24.20
CA GLU A 16 -8.78 29.61 -25.00
C GLU A 16 -10.25 29.26 -24.74
N LYS A 17 -11.08 29.36 -25.78
CA LYS A 17 -12.50 29.01 -25.75
C LYS A 17 -12.63 27.52 -25.40
N LYS A 18 -12.95 27.23 -24.14
CA LYS A 18 -13.36 25.90 -23.68
C LYS A 18 -14.67 25.53 -24.35
N GLU A 19 -14.62 24.75 -25.42
CA GLU A 19 -15.80 24.05 -25.91
C GLU A 19 -16.35 23.13 -24.80
N PRO A 20 -17.68 23.07 -24.60
CA PRO A 20 -18.27 22.31 -23.52
C PRO A 20 -18.08 20.81 -23.74
N LEU A 21 -17.25 20.19 -22.91
CA LEU A 21 -16.97 18.74 -22.85
C LEU A 21 -18.24 17.86 -22.81
N LEU A 22 -19.39 18.44 -22.44
CA LEU A 22 -20.71 17.80 -22.45
C LEU A 22 -21.13 17.30 -23.85
N ASN A 23 -20.69 17.94 -24.93
CA ASN A 23 -21.02 17.47 -26.28
C ASN A 23 -20.19 16.26 -26.71
N ARG A 24 -18.98 16.07 -26.17
CA ARG A 24 -18.11 14.94 -26.51
C ARG A 24 -18.57 13.65 -25.85
N LEU A 25 -19.07 13.73 -24.61
CA LEU A 25 -19.55 12.57 -23.84
C LEU A 25 -20.85 11.97 -24.40
N ARG A 26 -21.76 12.77 -24.98
CA ARG A 26 -22.98 12.24 -25.62
C ARG A 26 -22.70 11.34 -26.83
N SER A 27 -21.59 11.56 -27.55
CA SER A 27 -21.23 10.75 -28.74
C SER A 27 -20.65 9.37 -28.44
N LEU A 28 -20.28 9.09 -27.18
CA LEU A 28 -19.68 7.81 -26.77
C LEU A 28 -20.71 6.84 -26.20
N VAL A 29 -21.84 7.34 -25.69
CA VAL A 29 -22.91 6.51 -25.12
C VAL A 29 -23.73 5.79 -26.19
N ASP A 30 -23.90 6.39 -27.38
CA ASP A 30 -24.70 5.76 -28.45
C ASP A 30 -24.00 4.64 -29.21
N ARG A 31 -22.67 4.49 -29.07
CA ARG A 31 -21.91 3.46 -29.80
C ARG A 31 -22.00 2.05 -29.22
N ASN A 32 -22.63 1.86 -28.06
CA ASN A 32 -22.68 0.56 -27.38
C ASN A 32 -24.04 -0.15 -27.42
N ARG A 33 -25.03 0.36 -28.18
CA ARG A 33 -26.26 -0.38 -28.45
C ARG A 33 -26.02 -1.46 -29.51
N LYS A 34 -25.58 -2.62 -29.03
CA LYS A 34 -25.51 -3.88 -29.80
C LYS A 34 -26.93 -4.26 -30.26
N PRO A 35 -27.16 -4.49 -31.57
CA PRO A 35 -28.47 -4.93 -32.04
C PRO A 35 -28.78 -6.33 -31.50
N ARG A 36 -29.80 -6.43 -30.64
CA ARG A 36 -30.46 -7.71 -30.32
C ARG A 36 -31.40 -8.02 -31.48
N GLY A 37 -31.10 -9.07 -32.24
CA GLY A 37 -32.00 -9.58 -33.25
C GLY A 37 -31.55 -10.90 -33.85
N ALA A 38 -32.46 -11.88 -33.75
CA ALA A 38 -32.58 -13.10 -34.53
C ALA A 38 -31.73 -14.32 -34.11
N ASP A 39 -32.36 -15.11 -33.25
CA ASP A 39 -32.60 -16.56 -33.43
C ASP A 39 -32.06 -17.20 -34.71
N LYS A 40 -31.32 -18.30 -34.54
CA LYS A 40 -31.36 -19.49 -35.40
C LYS A 40 -30.75 -20.67 -34.64
N ARG A 41 -31.63 -21.45 -34.02
CA ARG A 41 -31.35 -22.85 -33.68
C ARG A 41 -31.07 -23.62 -34.96
N SER A 42 -29.95 -24.34 -35.00
CA SER A 42 -29.86 -25.61 -35.72
C SER A 42 -28.80 -26.49 -35.04
N PRO A 43 -29.13 -27.75 -34.71
CA PRO A 43 -28.20 -28.74 -34.20
C PRO A 43 -27.47 -29.41 -35.37
N LEU A 44 -26.23 -29.86 -35.16
CA LEU A 44 -25.70 -31.17 -35.60
C LEU A 44 -24.17 -31.23 -35.51
N GLU A 45 -23.74 -32.41 -35.08
CA GLU A 45 -22.53 -33.13 -35.51
C GLU A 45 -21.16 -32.71 -34.99
N GLY A 46 -20.68 -33.55 -34.06
CA GLY A 46 -19.28 -33.67 -33.71
C GLY A 46 -18.43 -34.09 -34.91
N ARG A 47 -17.74 -33.12 -35.50
CA ARG A 47 -16.50 -33.36 -36.25
C ARG A 47 -15.32 -33.30 -35.29
N LYS A 48 -14.74 -34.46 -34.95
CA LYS A 48 -13.38 -34.55 -34.39
C LYS A 48 -12.41 -34.00 -35.43
N LYS A 49 -12.12 -32.70 -35.37
CA LYS A 49 -11.08 -32.05 -36.18
C LYS A 49 -9.74 -32.67 -35.78
N LYS A 50 -9.12 -33.46 -36.68
CA LYS A 50 -7.73 -33.86 -36.54
C LYS A 50 -6.89 -32.57 -36.43
N PRO A 51 -6.04 -32.40 -35.41
CA PRO A 51 -5.25 -31.20 -35.26
C PRO A 51 -4.34 -31.05 -36.50
N PRO A 52 -4.26 -29.85 -37.10
CA PRO A 52 -3.40 -29.62 -38.26
C PRO A 52 -1.95 -29.93 -37.86
N ALA A 53 -1.19 -30.51 -38.80
CA ALA A 53 0.17 -31.01 -38.57
C ALA A 53 1.13 -29.95 -37.97
N ASP A 54 0.80 -28.66 -38.14
CA ASP A 54 1.56 -27.52 -37.61
C ASP A 54 1.49 -27.39 -36.07
N VAL A 55 0.42 -27.85 -35.42
CA VAL A 55 0.30 -27.78 -33.95
C VAL A 55 1.32 -28.69 -33.26
N ARG A 56 1.68 -29.81 -33.89
CA ARG A 56 2.70 -30.72 -33.36
C ARG A 56 4.10 -30.10 -33.43
N ARG A 57 4.39 -29.34 -34.48
CA ARG A 57 5.68 -28.63 -34.63
C ARG A 57 5.79 -27.49 -33.61
N ILE A 58 4.72 -26.73 -33.40
CA ILE A 58 4.66 -25.67 -32.39
C ILE A 58 4.81 -26.24 -30.98
N ALA A 59 4.15 -27.37 -30.68
CA ALA A 59 4.26 -28.03 -29.38
C ALA A 59 5.68 -28.56 -29.10
N ILE A 60 6.37 -29.12 -30.10
CA ILE A 60 7.75 -29.59 -29.95
C ILE A 60 8.70 -28.41 -29.70
N LEU A 61 8.54 -27.29 -30.43
CA LEU A 61 9.34 -26.09 -30.21
C LEU A 61 9.10 -25.47 -28.83
N ALA A 62 7.84 -25.38 -28.40
CA ALA A 62 7.49 -24.88 -27.08
C ALA A 62 8.09 -25.77 -25.96
N LEU A 63 8.00 -27.09 -26.10
CA LEU A 63 8.60 -28.03 -25.16
C LEU A 63 10.13 -27.90 -25.13
N GLY A 64 10.77 -27.72 -26.30
CA GLY A 64 12.21 -27.48 -26.39
C GLY A 64 12.67 -26.20 -25.69
N ILE A 65 11.92 -25.10 -25.82
CA ILE A 65 12.21 -23.83 -25.14
C ILE A 65 12.07 -23.98 -23.63
N VAL A 66 11.01 -24.65 -23.15
CA VAL A 66 10.82 -24.89 -21.71
C VAL A 66 11.96 -25.75 -21.15
N LEU A 67 12.38 -26.78 -21.87
CA LEU A 67 13.48 -27.66 -21.45
C LEU A 67 14.82 -26.91 -21.42
N LEU A 68 15.07 -26.03 -22.40
CA LEU A 68 16.26 -25.18 -22.43
C LEU A 68 16.29 -24.20 -21.23
N ALA A 69 15.16 -23.55 -20.94
CA ALA A 69 15.05 -22.63 -19.80
C ALA A 69 15.32 -23.35 -18.47
N LEU A 70 14.83 -24.58 -18.32
CA LEU A 70 15.04 -25.39 -17.13
C LEU A 70 16.53 -25.77 -16.95
N ILE A 71 17.24 -26.10 -18.04
CA ILE A 71 18.68 -26.35 -18.02
C ILE A 71 19.46 -25.09 -17.57
N VAL A 72 19.08 -23.91 -18.07
CA VAL A 72 19.72 -22.64 -17.68
C VAL A 72 19.52 -22.35 -16.19
N VAL A 73 18.33 -22.58 -15.64
CA VAL A 73 18.05 -22.41 -14.21
C VAL A 73 18.92 -23.35 -13.36
N VAL A 74 19.01 -24.63 -13.73
CA VAL A 74 19.84 -25.61 -12.99
C VAL A 74 21.32 -25.25 -13.04
N ALA A 75 21.82 -24.79 -14.18
CA ALA A 75 23.20 -24.33 -14.31
C ALA A 75 23.49 -23.09 -13.46
N ALA A 76 22.54 -22.14 -13.41
CA ALA A 76 22.66 -20.94 -12.57
C ALA A 76 22.67 -21.29 -11.07
N THR A 77 21.84 -22.23 -10.62
CA THR A 77 21.83 -22.66 -9.21
C THR A 77 23.13 -23.38 -8.82
N ALA A 78 23.67 -24.24 -9.69
CA ALA A 78 24.92 -24.94 -9.41
C ALA A 78 26.15 -24.00 -9.41
N GLY A 79 26.15 -22.98 -10.28
CA GLY A 79 27.21 -21.96 -10.30
C GLY A 79 27.19 -21.05 -9.06
N TYR A 80 26.01 -20.80 -8.49
CA TYR A 80 25.85 -19.93 -7.32
C TYR A 80 26.48 -20.54 -6.05
N ASP A 81 26.38 -21.85 -5.86
CA ASP A 81 26.99 -22.54 -4.71
C ASP A 81 28.52 -22.63 -4.80
N ALA A 82 29.08 -22.73 -6.01
CA ALA A 82 30.53 -22.73 -6.22
C ALA A 82 31.19 -21.37 -5.94
N LEU A 83 30.43 -20.27 -6.03
CA LEU A 83 30.92 -18.91 -5.79
C LEU A 83 30.83 -18.44 -4.34
N ARG A 84 30.07 -19.13 -3.46
CA ARG A 84 30.04 -18.85 -2.02
C ARG A 84 31.23 -19.46 -1.28
N GLY A 85 32.42 -19.10 -1.75
CA GLY A 85 33.71 -19.48 -1.17
C GLY A 85 33.66 -19.50 0.35
N LYS A 86 34.02 -20.66 0.91
CA LYS A 86 34.14 -20.89 2.34
C LYS A 86 35.18 -19.94 2.91
N VAL A 87 34.73 -18.84 3.52
CA VAL A 87 35.59 -17.89 4.24
C VAL A 87 36.16 -18.62 5.45
N ILE A 88 37.45 -18.99 5.36
CA ILE A 88 38.18 -19.53 6.49
C ILE A 88 38.47 -18.35 7.42
N ALA A 89 37.73 -18.28 8.53
CA ALA A 89 37.96 -17.28 9.56
C ALA A 89 39.34 -17.50 10.19
N THR A 90 40.22 -16.53 10.02
CA THR A 90 41.51 -16.44 10.71
C THR A 90 41.26 -16.36 12.22
N PRO A 91 41.93 -17.18 13.05
CA PRO A 91 41.73 -17.12 14.49
C PRO A 91 42.12 -15.74 15.03
N THR A 92 41.17 -15.11 15.71
CA THR A 92 41.35 -13.84 16.41
C THR A 92 42.42 -14.00 17.50
N PRO A 93 43.38 -13.06 17.64
CA PRO A 93 44.40 -13.14 18.67
C PRO A 93 43.75 -13.14 20.07
N ILE A 94 44.26 -14.00 20.94
CA ILE A 94 43.84 -14.12 22.33
C ILE A 94 44.25 -12.83 23.06
N PRO A 95 43.32 -12.09 23.68
CA PRO A 95 43.66 -10.90 24.43
C PRO A 95 44.50 -11.27 25.66
N THR A 96 45.61 -10.56 25.82
CA THR A 96 46.50 -10.64 26.97
C THR A 96 45.75 -10.24 28.24
N ALA A 97 45.92 -11.03 29.32
CA ALA A 97 45.30 -10.79 30.61
C ALA A 97 45.61 -9.38 31.11
N THR A 98 44.54 -8.61 31.32
CA THR A 98 44.57 -7.30 31.96
C THR A 98 44.68 -7.52 33.48
N PRO A 99 45.48 -6.74 34.22
CA PRO A 99 45.66 -6.93 35.66
C PRO A 99 44.34 -6.89 36.42
N GLU A 100 44.24 -7.77 37.41
CA GLU A 100 43.10 -7.96 38.30
C GLU A 100 42.81 -6.67 39.09
N PRO A 101 41.60 -6.07 38.97
CA PRO A 101 41.24 -4.91 39.75
C PRO A 101 41.03 -5.32 41.22
N THR A 102 41.62 -4.52 42.11
CA THR A 102 41.40 -4.54 43.55
C THR A 102 39.90 -4.53 43.88
N PRO A 103 39.41 -5.38 44.79
CA PRO A 103 37.97 -5.45 45.09
C PRO A 103 37.50 -4.15 45.74
N GLU A 104 36.63 -3.44 45.02
CA GLU A 104 35.86 -2.32 45.55
C GLU A 104 34.60 -2.86 46.25
N ALA A 105 34.18 -2.18 47.32
CA ALA A 105 33.13 -2.64 48.22
C ALA A 105 31.82 -2.95 47.48
N THR A 106 31.34 -4.19 47.63
CA THR A 106 30.06 -4.65 47.10
C THR A 106 28.92 -3.78 47.67
N PRO A 107 28.18 -3.01 46.85
CA PRO A 107 27.00 -2.28 47.32
C PRO A 107 25.89 -3.27 47.68
N GLU A 108 25.14 -2.96 48.75
CA GLU A 108 23.96 -3.71 49.18
C GLU A 108 22.95 -3.88 48.04
N PRO A 109 22.30 -5.06 47.92
CA PRO A 109 21.34 -5.31 46.86
C PRO A 109 20.14 -4.36 47.03
N THR A 110 20.02 -3.44 46.09
CA THR A 110 18.86 -2.56 45.99
C THR A 110 17.64 -3.39 45.60
N ALA A 111 16.51 -3.19 46.29
CA ALA A 111 15.29 -3.94 46.07
C ALA A 111 14.89 -3.91 44.59
N THR A 112 14.83 -5.09 43.96
CA THR A 112 14.32 -5.25 42.61
C THR A 112 12.87 -4.77 42.59
N PRO A 113 12.51 -3.75 41.80
CA PRO A 113 11.13 -3.31 41.71
C PRO A 113 10.25 -4.47 41.21
N GLU A 114 9.12 -4.66 41.86
CA GLU A 114 8.11 -5.62 41.43
C GLU A 114 7.70 -5.34 39.98
N PRO A 115 7.61 -6.36 39.11
CA PRO A 115 7.22 -6.16 37.73
C PRO A 115 5.83 -5.51 37.68
N THR A 116 5.78 -4.28 37.18
CA THR A 116 4.53 -3.58 36.92
C THR A 116 3.72 -4.43 35.95
N GLN A 117 2.50 -4.81 36.35
CA GLN A 117 1.60 -5.59 35.50
C GLN A 117 1.34 -4.81 34.21
N VAL A 118 1.86 -5.31 33.10
CA VAL A 118 1.61 -4.76 31.78
C VAL A 118 0.17 -5.11 31.43
N ILE A 119 -0.74 -4.13 31.58
CA ILE A 119 -2.11 -4.25 31.11
C ILE A 119 -2.03 -4.47 29.60
N THR A 120 -2.35 -5.68 29.16
CA THR A 120 -2.39 -5.99 27.74
C THR A 120 -3.64 -5.31 27.18
N PRO A 121 -3.52 -4.37 26.22
CA PRO A 121 -4.68 -3.70 25.65
C PRO A 121 -5.63 -4.72 25.03
N THR A 122 -6.91 -4.61 25.37
CA THR A 122 -7.98 -5.44 24.80
C THR A 122 -8.11 -5.15 23.30
N PRO A 123 -8.17 -6.18 22.44
CA PRO A 123 -8.44 -5.98 21.01
C PRO A 123 -9.80 -5.29 20.81
N GLY A 124 -9.81 -4.19 20.06
CA GLY A 124 -11.02 -3.43 19.82
C GLY A 124 -10.77 -2.26 18.86
N PRO A 125 -11.86 -1.60 18.42
CA PRO A 125 -11.74 -0.40 17.61
C PRO A 125 -11.01 0.70 18.40
N VAL A 126 -10.08 1.37 17.74
CA VAL A 126 -9.32 2.48 18.33
C VAL A 126 -9.85 3.79 17.75
N ILE A 127 -9.98 4.79 18.62
CA ILE A 127 -10.41 6.15 18.28
C ILE A 127 -9.26 7.11 18.59
N SER A 128 -8.86 7.93 17.62
CA SER A 128 -7.92 9.04 17.83
C SER A 128 -8.55 10.36 17.37
N ASN A 129 -8.27 11.43 18.12
CA ASN A 129 -8.67 12.81 17.83
C ASN A 129 -7.47 13.77 17.81
N ASP A 130 -6.24 13.24 17.67
CA ASP A 130 -4.99 14.02 17.80
C ASP A 130 -4.64 14.85 16.54
N GLY A 131 -5.49 14.80 15.51
CA GLY A 131 -5.32 15.49 14.24
C GLY A 131 -6.62 16.17 13.80
N PRO A 132 -6.75 16.51 12.50
CA PRO A 132 -7.97 17.14 11.99
C PRO A 132 -9.17 16.18 11.92
N PHE A 133 -8.97 14.89 12.18
CA PHE A 133 -10.03 13.88 12.10
C PHE A 133 -10.30 13.21 13.45
N SER A 134 -11.56 12.82 13.65
CA SER A 134 -11.92 11.68 14.49
C SER A 134 -11.74 10.42 13.67
N MET A 135 -10.62 9.72 13.90
CA MET A 135 -10.29 8.48 13.18
C MET A 135 -10.73 7.27 13.99
N HIS A 136 -11.58 6.44 13.41
CA HIS A 136 -11.97 5.14 13.95
C HIS A 136 -11.36 4.05 13.08
N ALA A 137 -10.60 3.15 13.68
CA ALA A 137 -9.98 2.05 12.95
C ALA A 137 -10.19 0.71 13.67
N SER A 138 -10.43 -0.34 12.89
CA SER A 138 -10.58 -1.71 13.37
C SER A 138 -9.90 -2.68 12.40
N LEU A 139 -9.27 -3.72 12.95
CA LEU A 139 -8.54 -4.73 12.18
C LEU A 139 -9.12 -6.10 12.49
N ASN A 140 -9.81 -6.71 11.53
CA ASN A 140 -10.38 -8.03 11.69
C ASN A 140 -9.31 -9.09 11.39
N LYS A 141 -8.95 -9.89 12.40
CA LYS A 141 -7.93 -10.94 12.27
C LYS A 141 -8.35 -12.06 11.30
N ALA A 142 -9.65 -12.32 11.15
CA ALA A 142 -10.15 -13.47 10.40
C ALA A 142 -10.03 -13.30 8.89
N ASP A 143 -10.26 -12.08 8.38
CA ASP A 143 -10.25 -11.78 6.94
C ASP A 143 -9.17 -10.77 6.54
N GLY A 144 -8.44 -10.20 7.49
CA GLY A 144 -7.38 -9.23 7.22
C GLY A 144 -7.89 -7.87 6.76
N LYS A 145 -9.18 -7.58 6.95
CA LYS A 145 -9.73 -6.29 6.56
C LYS A 145 -9.51 -5.27 7.66
N CYS A 146 -8.95 -4.14 7.28
CA CYS A 146 -8.87 -2.95 8.11
C CYS A 146 -9.92 -1.95 7.67
N LEU A 147 -10.93 -1.72 8.51
CA LEU A 147 -11.91 -0.65 8.32
C LEU A 147 -11.36 0.62 8.95
N ILE A 148 -11.28 1.68 8.17
CA ILE A 148 -10.85 3.01 8.61
C ILE A 148 -11.95 4.01 8.27
N THR A 149 -12.36 4.78 9.26
CA THR A 149 -13.30 5.88 9.11
C THR A 149 -12.63 7.16 9.58
N LEU A 150 -12.65 8.20 8.75
CA LEU A 150 -12.16 9.53 9.09
C LEU A 150 -13.34 10.50 9.05
N GLN A 151 -13.63 11.14 10.18
CA GLN A 151 -14.60 12.23 10.25
C GLN A 151 -13.86 13.55 10.48
N LEU A 152 -14.06 14.55 9.63
CA LEU A 152 -13.42 15.85 9.83
C LEU A 152 -14.03 16.55 11.06
N LEU A 153 -13.18 16.99 11.99
CA LEU A 153 -13.64 17.66 13.20
C LEU A 153 -14.18 19.06 12.89
N LYS A 154 -15.18 19.51 13.65
CA LYS A 154 -15.87 20.80 13.45
C LYS A 154 -14.95 22.04 13.46
N HIS A 155 -13.83 21.95 14.16
CA HIS A 155 -12.86 23.03 14.32
C HIS A 155 -11.70 22.96 13.30
N SER A 156 -11.69 21.96 12.42
CA SER A 156 -10.66 21.78 11.40
C SER A 156 -11.02 22.54 10.12
N GLU A 157 -9.99 22.91 9.36
CA GLU A 157 -10.14 23.46 8.02
C GLU A 157 -10.54 22.35 7.03
N PRO A 158 -11.33 22.66 5.97
CA PRO A 158 -11.65 21.70 4.93
C PRO A 158 -10.40 21.03 4.34
N VAL A 159 -10.50 19.74 4.08
CA VAL A 159 -9.37 18.93 3.60
C VAL A 159 -9.65 18.45 2.18
N ASP A 160 -8.78 18.84 1.24
CA ASP A 160 -8.75 18.22 -0.09
C ASP A 160 -8.24 16.79 0.03
N ILE A 161 -9.16 15.82 0.02
CA ILE A 161 -8.83 14.42 0.24
C ILE A 161 -8.10 13.81 -0.95
N SER A 162 -8.15 14.42 -2.14
CA SER A 162 -7.36 13.93 -3.29
C SER A 162 -5.85 13.92 -3.04
N LYS A 163 -5.43 14.64 -1.99
CA LYS A 163 -4.05 14.77 -1.52
C LYS A 163 -3.77 13.96 -0.26
N VAL A 164 -4.76 13.27 0.26
CA VAL A 164 -4.65 12.43 1.45
C VAL A 164 -4.21 11.03 1.04
N THR A 165 -3.21 10.51 1.73
CA THR A 165 -2.76 9.13 1.59
C THR A 165 -2.72 8.45 2.94
N ILE A 166 -2.81 7.12 2.94
CA ILE A 166 -2.66 6.31 4.14
C ILE A 166 -1.45 5.41 3.95
N ASP A 167 -0.53 5.48 4.92
CA ASP A 167 0.51 4.49 5.09
C ASP A 167 0.14 3.55 6.22
N MET A 168 0.63 2.31 6.13
CA MET A 168 0.52 1.32 7.18
C MET A 168 1.89 0.82 7.58
N GLN A 169 2.12 0.63 8.88
CA GLN A 169 3.34 0.04 9.40
C GLN A 169 3.00 -1.20 10.22
N CYS A 170 3.70 -2.29 9.92
CA CYS A 170 3.56 -3.57 10.60
C CYS A 170 4.94 -4.20 10.78
N GLU A 171 5.28 -4.61 12.00
CA GLU A 171 6.56 -5.26 12.33
C GLU A 171 7.81 -4.50 11.81
N GLY A 172 7.78 -3.17 11.86
CA GLY A 172 8.88 -2.32 11.39
C GLY A 172 8.94 -2.11 9.87
N SER A 173 8.09 -2.78 9.10
CA SER A 173 7.93 -2.53 7.66
C SER A 173 6.87 -1.47 7.41
N VAL A 174 7.15 -0.52 6.51
CA VAL A 174 6.22 0.55 6.10
C VAL A 174 5.70 0.26 4.70
N PHE A 175 4.38 0.25 4.57
CA PHE A 175 3.62 0.05 3.35
C PHE A 175 3.00 1.40 2.99
N ARG A 176 3.50 2.02 1.92
CA ARG A 176 3.12 3.39 1.56
C ARG A 176 1.95 3.42 0.60
N ASP A 177 1.13 4.46 0.71
CA ASP A 177 0.04 4.77 -0.20
C ASP A 177 -0.92 3.58 -0.41
N VAL A 178 -1.16 2.79 0.65
CA VAL A 178 -2.03 1.59 0.61
C VAL A 178 -3.48 1.93 0.32
N TRP A 179 -3.84 3.19 0.46
CA TRP A 179 -5.10 3.72 -0.03
C TRP A 179 -4.89 5.10 -0.63
N THR A 180 -5.45 5.27 -1.82
CA THR A 180 -5.66 6.55 -2.48
C THR A 180 -7.16 6.69 -2.69
N PRO A 181 -7.77 7.80 -2.24
CA PRO A 181 -9.21 7.98 -2.36
C PRO A 181 -9.68 7.91 -3.80
N LYS A 182 -10.74 7.15 -4.02
CA LYS A 182 -11.49 7.14 -5.27
C LYS A 182 -12.78 7.95 -5.08
N PRO A 183 -13.34 8.55 -6.14
CA PRO A 183 -14.62 9.27 -6.05
C PRO A 183 -15.78 8.42 -5.50
N VAL A 184 -15.68 7.08 -5.54
CA VAL A 184 -16.69 6.14 -5.03
C VAL A 184 -16.55 5.87 -3.53
N ASP A 185 -15.42 6.26 -2.92
CA ASP A 185 -15.16 6.07 -1.49
C ASP A 185 -15.87 7.13 -0.63
N TRP A 186 -16.60 8.07 -1.26
CA TRP A 186 -17.34 9.15 -0.59
C TRP A 186 -18.81 8.87 -0.36
N CYS A 187 -19.31 9.41 0.74
CA CYS A 187 -20.72 9.40 1.11
C CYS A 187 -21.47 10.72 0.78
N ASN A 188 -20.84 11.70 0.13
CA ASN A 188 -21.49 12.97 -0.28
C ASN A 188 -21.70 13.07 -1.81
N ALA A 189 -22.67 13.90 -2.20
CA ALA A 189 -23.33 13.87 -3.52
C ALA A 189 -22.86 14.99 -4.49
N ASP A 190 -21.92 15.82 -4.08
CA ASP A 190 -21.45 17.02 -4.78
C ASP A 190 -20.25 16.78 -5.70
N ASN A 191 -19.60 15.61 -5.62
CA ASN A 191 -18.55 15.18 -6.56
C ASN A 191 -17.34 16.14 -6.58
N ASP A 192 -17.09 16.84 -5.47
CA ASP A 192 -15.88 17.63 -5.24
C ASP A 192 -14.91 16.90 -4.30
N THR A 193 -13.65 17.33 -4.26
CA THR A 193 -12.61 16.67 -3.44
C THR A 193 -12.47 17.17 -2.01
N MET A 194 -13.39 18.01 -1.54
CA MET A 194 -13.25 18.72 -0.29
C MET A 194 -14.07 18.01 0.78
N LEU A 195 -13.39 17.40 1.75
CA LEU A 195 -14.06 16.94 2.96
C LEU A 195 -14.36 18.16 3.83
N GLU A 196 -15.65 18.41 4.06
CA GLU A 196 -16.15 19.48 4.90
C GLU A 196 -16.35 19.00 6.35
N LYS A 197 -16.77 19.93 7.20
CA LYS A 197 -16.90 19.71 8.65
C LYS A 197 -17.96 18.64 8.93
N GLU A 198 -17.63 17.72 9.83
CA GLU A 198 -18.48 16.61 10.25
C GLU A 198 -18.76 15.56 9.16
N GLU A 199 -18.24 15.75 7.94
CA GLU A 199 -18.30 14.75 6.89
C GLU A 199 -17.39 13.56 7.17
N ILE A 200 -17.77 12.42 6.61
CA ILE A 200 -17.17 11.12 6.89
C ILE A 200 -16.73 10.48 5.58
N ILE A 201 -15.49 10.00 5.57
CA ILE A 201 -14.99 9.05 4.58
C ILE A 201 -14.68 7.72 5.26
N ALA A 202 -15.00 6.62 4.59
CA ALA A 202 -14.73 5.28 5.09
C ALA A 202 -14.08 4.45 3.99
N THR A 203 -13.07 3.68 4.36
CA THR A 203 -12.38 2.77 3.44
C THR A 203 -12.11 1.43 4.12
N ILE A 204 -12.07 0.38 3.31
CA ILE A 204 -11.71 -0.97 3.73
C ILE A 204 -10.45 -1.36 2.97
N ILE A 205 -9.37 -1.58 3.71
CA ILE A 205 -8.09 -2.02 3.16
C ILE A 205 -7.95 -3.52 3.41
N ASP A 206 -7.79 -4.28 2.34
CA ASP A 206 -7.46 -5.70 2.41
C ASP A 206 -5.95 -5.84 2.61
N THR A 207 -5.55 -6.03 3.87
CA THR A 207 -4.13 -6.07 4.23
C THR A 207 -3.42 -7.26 3.57
N SER A 208 -4.14 -8.31 3.16
CA SER A 208 -3.56 -9.44 2.44
C SER A 208 -3.24 -9.09 0.99
N ALA A 209 -4.11 -8.30 0.33
CA ALA A 209 -3.88 -7.81 -1.02
C ALA A 209 -2.66 -6.86 -1.09
N GLU A 210 -2.42 -6.10 -0.01
CA GLU A 210 -1.27 -5.19 0.14
C GLU A 210 0.00 -5.89 0.66
N SER A 211 -0.01 -7.22 0.82
CA SER A 211 1.12 -8.00 1.36
C SER A 211 1.54 -7.60 2.78
N ILE A 212 0.61 -7.06 3.57
CA ILE A 212 0.81 -6.70 4.98
C ILE A 212 0.58 -7.96 5.86
N PRO A 213 1.46 -8.25 6.83
CA PRO A 213 1.30 -9.39 7.73
C PRO A 213 -0.02 -9.37 8.52
N GLN A 214 -0.70 -10.51 8.54
CA GLN A 214 -1.98 -10.68 9.24
C GLN A 214 -1.82 -10.97 10.73
N GLY A 215 -2.79 -10.52 11.53
CA GLY A 215 -2.83 -10.85 12.96
C GLY A 215 -1.73 -10.19 13.79
N LYS A 216 -1.16 -9.09 13.30
CA LYS A 216 -0.15 -8.27 13.98
C LYS A 216 -0.68 -6.85 14.22
N PRO A 217 -0.20 -6.15 15.26
CA PRO A 217 -0.51 -4.74 15.44
C PRO A 217 -0.17 -3.93 14.19
N LEU A 218 -1.06 -3.02 13.83
CA LEU A 218 -0.96 -2.21 12.62
C LEU A 218 -0.99 -0.74 13.03
N THR A 219 0.07 0.00 12.71
CA THR A 219 0.08 1.46 12.84
C THR A 219 -0.37 2.07 11.52
N ILE A 220 -1.40 2.90 11.58
CA ILE A 220 -2.02 3.58 10.43
C ILE A 220 -1.65 5.04 10.55
N THR A 221 -1.07 5.60 9.48
CA THR A 221 -0.66 7.01 9.44
C THR A 221 -1.33 7.70 8.26
N VAL A 222 -2.04 8.79 8.54
CA VAL A 222 -2.71 9.61 7.53
C VAL A 222 -1.80 10.78 7.18
N PHE A 223 -1.53 10.95 5.89
CA PHE A 223 -0.72 12.05 5.36
C PHE A 223 -1.56 12.96 4.46
N LYS A 224 -1.14 14.22 4.33
CA LYS A 224 -1.61 15.16 3.30
C LYS A 224 -0.41 15.84 2.67
N GLU A 225 -0.22 15.66 1.37
CA GLU A 225 0.95 16.21 0.64
C GLU A 225 2.30 15.86 1.31
N GLY A 226 2.39 14.69 1.95
CA GLY A 226 3.58 14.22 2.68
C GLY A 226 3.72 14.73 4.12
N GLU A 227 2.83 15.60 4.59
CA GLU A 227 2.76 16.01 6.00
C GLU A 227 1.90 15.02 6.79
N LYS A 228 2.42 14.53 7.93
CA LYS A 228 1.68 13.64 8.81
C LYS A 228 0.54 14.40 9.50
N LEU A 229 -0.70 13.97 9.26
CA LEU A 229 -1.88 14.54 9.90
C LEU A 229 -2.29 13.80 11.17
N GLN A 230 -2.22 12.46 11.15
CA GLN A 230 -2.69 11.64 12.26
C GLN A 230 -2.06 10.24 12.23
N GLU A 231 -2.01 9.59 13.39
CA GLU A 231 -1.46 8.25 13.54
C GLU A 231 -2.25 7.47 14.60
N VAL A 232 -2.54 6.19 14.35
CA VAL A 232 -3.19 5.30 15.33
C VAL A 232 -2.62 3.90 15.21
N THR A 233 -2.47 3.20 16.34
CA THR A 233 -2.11 1.77 16.33
C THR A 233 -3.31 0.92 16.71
N VAL A 234 -3.65 -0.04 15.85
CA VAL A 234 -4.80 -0.92 15.99
C VAL A 234 -4.31 -2.35 16.26
N LEU A 235 -4.97 -3.02 17.20
CA LEU A 235 -4.71 -4.42 17.50
C LEU A 235 -5.70 -5.31 16.75
N PRO A 236 -5.28 -6.48 16.24
CA PRO A 236 -6.19 -7.41 15.58
C PRO A 236 -7.25 -7.92 16.57
N SER A 237 -8.53 -7.68 16.25
CA SER A 237 -9.68 -8.24 16.99
C SER A 237 -10.01 -9.66 16.56
#